data_AF-A0A2N2Y5S8-F1
#
_entry.id   AF-A0A2N2Y5S8-F1
#
_cell.length_a   1.000
_cell.length_b   1.000
_cell.length_c   1.000
_cell.angle_alpha   90.00
_cell.angle_beta   90.00
_cell.angle_gamma   90.00
#
_symmetry.space_group_name_H-M   'P 1'
#
loop_
_entity.id
_entity.type
_entity.pdbx_description
1 polymer ?
#
loop_
_entity_poly.entity_id
_entity_poly.type
_entity_poly.pdbx_seq_one_letter_code
_entity_poly.pdbx_strand_id
1 'polypeptide(L)'
;MKYTIYISLFLLLASCNSFYLKTLEKVGVFNENTVIDSIEFKCKEILFIPMHRIGTGNFYQDVKHKADSLQKLAFENRRNEYLKSKKTTNKKNYLYLK
;
A
#
# COMPACT_ATOMS: atom_id res chain seq x y z
N MET A 1 -44.36 1.61 -35.01
CA MET A 1 -43.99 0.71 -33.89
C MET A 1 -42.77 -0.18 -34.14
N LYS A 2 -42.09 -0.13 -35.31
CA LYS A 2 -40.90 -0.97 -35.57
C LYS A 2 -39.61 -0.43 -34.92
N TYR A 3 -39.52 0.88 -34.71
CA TYR A 3 -38.30 1.54 -34.21
C TYR A 3 -38.22 1.68 -32.68
N THR A 4 -39.32 1.46 -31.96
CA THR A 4 -39.39 1.63 -30.49
C THR A 4 -38.54 0.61 -29.75
N ILE A 5 -38.41 -0.62 -30.27
CA ILE A 5 -37.51 -1.66 -29.73
C ILE A 5 -36.04 -1.25 -29.86
N TYR A 6 -35.65 -0.66 -30.99
CA TYR A 6 -34.27 -0.20 -31.19
C TYR A 6 -33.92 0.98 -30.27
N ILE A 7 -34.86 1.91 -30.06
CA ILE A 7 -34.69 3.05 -29.16
C ILE A 7 -34.56 2.59 -27.70
N SER A 8 -35.38 1.61 -27.28
CA SER A 8 -35.30 1.02 -25.94
C SER A 8 -33.97 0.29 -25.71
N LEU A 9 -33.50 -0.46 -26.71
CA LEU A 9 -32.21 -1.14 -26.64
C LEU A 9 -31.06 -0.12 -26.53
N PHE A 10 -31.09 0.95 -27.32
CA PHE A 10 -30.07 2.00 -27.29
C PHE A 10 -30.02 2.74 -25.94
N LEU A 11 -31.16 3.01 -25.32
CA LEU A 11 -31.22 3.61 -23.98
C LEU A 11 -30.62 2.70 -22.89
N LEU A 12 -30.84 1.38 -22.98
CA LEU A 12 -30.29 0.41 -22.03
C LEU A 12 -28.76 0.33 -22.13
N LEU A 13 -28.21 0.38 -23.35
CA LEU A 13 -26.76 0.40 -23.60
C LEU A 13 -26.10 1.71 -23.13
N ALA A 14 -26.76 2.85 -23.29
CA ALA A 14 -26.22 4.15 -22.87
C ALA A 14 -26.13 4.33 -21.35
N SER A 15 -27.02 3.68 -20.58
CA SER A 15 -27.09 3.82 -19.11
C SER A 15 -25.98 3.05 -18.37
N CYS A 16 -25.52 1.92 -18.92
CA CYS A 16 -24.63 1.00 -18.21
C CYS A 16 -23.20 1.54 -18.00
N ASN A 17 -22.68 2.33 -18.95
CA ASN A 17 -21.29 2.81 -18.90
C ASN A 17 -21.04 3.83 -17.78
N SER A 18 -21.99 4.74 -17.52
CA SER A 18 -21.74 5.86 -16.60
C SER A 18 -21.69 5.43 -15.13
N PHE A 19 -22.48 4.42 -14.76
CA PHE A 19 -22.57 3.95 -13.38
C PHE A 19 -21.37 3.08 -12.99
N TYR A 20 -20.92 2.22 -13.91
CA TYR A 20 -19.79 1.32 -13.66
C TYR A 20 -18.47 2.08 -13.49
N LEU A 21 -18.18 3.03 -14.39
CA LEU A 21 -16.95 3.84 -14.34
C LEU A 21 -16.85 4.67 -13.06
N LYS A 22 -17.95 5.33 -12.65
CA LYS A 22 -17.99 6.09 -11.38
C LYS A 22 -17.73 5.22 -10.16
N THR A 23 -18.15 3.96 -10.20
CA THR A 23 -17.98 3.04 -9.06
C THR A 23 -16.54 2.56 -8.97
N LEU A 24 -15.91 2.24 -10.11
CA LEU A 24 -14.49 1.90 -10.18
C LEU A 24 -13.58 3.05 -9.74
N GLU A 25 -13.94 4.28 -10.13
CA GLU A 25 -13.24 5.50 -9.72
C GLU A 25 -13.34 5.71 -8.20
N LYS A 26 -14.53 5.54 -7.60
CA LYS A 26 -14.72 5.63 -6.15
C LYS A 26 -13.96 4.56 -5.36
N VAL A 27 -13.81 3.36 -5.91
CA VAL A 27 -13.04 2.27 -5.28
C VAL A 27 -11.52 2.47 -5.49
N GLY A 28 -11.13 3.49 -6.24
CA GLY A 28 -9.72 3.85 -6.44
C GLY A 28 -9.01 2.96 -7.45
N VAL A 29 -9.73 2.26 -8.33
CA VAL A 29 -9.13 1.37 -9.35
C VAL A 29 -8.22 2.14 -10.31
N PHE A 30 -8.52 3.43 -10.54
CA PHE A 30 -7.72 4.32 -11.36
C PHE A 30 -6.68 5.12 -10.58
N ASN A 31 -6.59 4.93 -9.26
CA ASN A 31 -5.56 5.59 -8.47
C ASN A 31 -4.20 5.05 -8.87
N GLU A 32 -3.22 5.93 -9.02
CA GLU A 32 -1.85 5.55 -9.36
C GLU A 32 -0.99 5.32 -8.11
N ASN A 33 -1.42 5.85 -6.97
CA ASN A 33 -0.67 5.85 -5.73
C ASN A 33 -1.53 5.30 -4.58
N THR A 34 -0.90 4.60 -3.65
CA THR A 34 -1.53 4.11 -2.41
C THR A 34 -1.06 4.94 -1.20
N VAL A 35 -1.92 5.17 -0.21
CA VAL A 35 -1.51 5.85 1.04
C VAL A 35 -1.17 4.79 2.07
N ILE A 36 -0.08 4.97 2.80
CA ILE A 36 0.27 4.08 3.91
C ILE A 36 -0.60 4.48 5.09
N ASP A 37 -1.41 3.55 5.57
CA ASP A 37 -2.23 3.75 6.76
C ASP A 37 -1.46 3.25 7.98
N SER A 38 -1.55 3.96 9.11
CA SER A 38 -0.98 3.52 10.37
C SER A 38 -2.08 3.20 11.38
N ILE A 39 -1.90 2.09 12.09
CA ILE A 39 -2.75 1.70 13.22
C ILE A 39 -1.85 1.61 14.43
N GLU A 40 -2.09 2.47 15.41
CA GLU A 40 -1.41 2.42 16.69
C GLU A 40 -2.16 1.49 17.64
N PHE A 41 -1.45 0.50 18.19
CA PHE A 41 -1.97 -0.35 19.24
C PHE A 41 -0.97 -0.47 20.40
N LYS A 42 -1.39 0.04 21.57
CA LYS A 42 -0.57 0.15 22.78
C LYS A 42 0.69 0.98 22.54
N CYS A 43 1.84 0.33 22.33
CA CYS A 43 3.13 0.95 22.05
C CYS A 43 3.73 0.44 20.73
N LYS A 44 2.90 -0.08 19.83
CA LYS A 44 3.32 -0.60 18.53
C LYS A 44 2.50 0.10 17.45
N GLU A 45 3.19 0.61 16.45
CA GLU A 45 2.59 1.12 15.23
C GLU A 45 2.64 0.02 14.17
N ILE A 46 1.50 -0.24 13.53
CA ILE A 46 1.37 -1.17 12.41
C ILE A 46 1.12 -0.33 11.17
N LEU A 47 2.05 -0.38 10.23
CA LEU A 47 1.91 0.26 8.92
C LEU A 47 1.27 -0.73 7.94
N PHE A 48 0.20 -0.30 7.29
CA PHE A 48 -0.53 -1.05 6.28
C PHE A 48 -0.41 -0.36 4.92
N ILE A 49 -0.12 -1.14 3.88
CA ILE A 49 -0.16 -0.66 2.50
C ILE A 49 -1.40 -1.29 1.85
N PRO A 50 -2.46 -0.51 1.58
CA PRO A 50 -3.65 -1.03 0.95
C PRO A 50 -3.34 -1.52 -0.46
N MET A 51 -3.82 -2.73 -0.76
CA MET A 51 -3.64 -3.38 -2.05
C MET A 51 -5.01 -3.77 -2.63
N HIS A 52 -5.31 -3.22 -3.80
CA HIS A 52 -6.52 -3.56 -4.53
C HIS A 52 -6.28 -4.75 -5.47
N ARG A 53 -7.31 -5.60 -5.64
CA ARG A 53 -7.27 -6.71 -6.60
C ARG A 53 -7.22 -6.23 -8.05
N ILE A 54 -7.76 -5.04 -8.33
CA ILE A 54 -7.83 -4.43 -9.66
C ILE A 54 -7.29 -3.02 -9.54
N GLY A 55 -6.29 -2.70 -10.35
CA GLY A 55 -5.60 -1.41 -10.32
C GLY A 55 -4.71 -1.23 -11.56
N THR A 56 -4.11 -0.05 -11.68
CA THR A 56 -3.16 0.25 -12.76
C THR A 56 -1.78 -0.37 -12.51
N GLY A 57 -0.97 -0.52 -13.56
CA GLY A 57 0.42 -0.96 -13.40
C GLY A 57 1.22 -0.01 -12.49
N ASN A 58 0.97 1.29 -12.60
CA ASN A 58 1.58 2.34 -11.76
C ASN A 58 1.25 2.13 -10.28
N PHE A 59 -0.01 1.82 -9.96
CA PHE A 59 -0.44 1.50 -8.60
C PHE A 59 0.37 0.34 -8.00
N TYR A 60 0.53 -0.75 -8.75
CA TYR A 60 1.29 -1.91 -8.27
C TYR A 60 2.79 -1.61 -8.12
N GLN A 61 3.35 -0.75 -8.97
CA GLN A 61 4.73 -0.28 -8.83
C GLN A 61 4.91 0.57 -7.57
N ASP A 62 3.98 1.48 -7.27
CA ASP A 62 4.02 2.31 -6.05
C ASP A 62 3.89 1.45 -4.78
N VAL A 63 2.95 0.51 -4.75
CA VAL A 63 2.80 -0.48 -3.65
C VAL A 63 4.12 -1.23 -3.42
N LYS A 64 4.72 -1.75 -4.50
CA LYS A 64 6.00 -2.48 -4.42
C LYS A 64 7.11 -1.58 -3.88
N HIS A 65 7.27 -0.38 -4.43
CA HIS A 65 8.31 0.55 -4.01
C HIS A 65 8.21 0.91 -2.52
N LYS A 66 6.99 1.13 -2.02
CA LYS A 66 6.73 1.40 -0.60
C LYS A 66 7.05 0.19 0.28
N ALA A 67 6.64 -1.01 -0.13
CA ALA A 67 6.95 -2.24 0.58
C ALA A 67 8.47 -2.49 0.68
N ASP A 68 9.18 -2.36 -0.44
CA ASP A 68 10.64 -2.53 -0.51
C ASP A 68 11.35 -1.50 0.38
N SER A 69 10.88 -0.25 0.38
CA SER A 69 11.42 0.83 1.22
C SER A 69 11.23 0.55 2.71
N LEU A 70 10.04 0.11 3.13
CA LEU A 70 9.78 -0.24 4.53
C LEU A 70 10.63 -1.44 4.98
N GLN A 71 10.81 -2.44 4.10
CA GLN A 71 11.65 -3.59 4.40
C GLN A 71 13.12 -3.19 4.60
N LYS A 72 13.63 -2.28 3.76
CA LYS A 72 14.98 -1.73 3.87
C LYS A 72 15.17 -0.99 5.19
N LEU A 73 14.23 -0.11 5.56
CA LEU A 73 14.26 0.61 6.84
C LEU A 73 14.26 -0.35 8.04
N ALA A 74 13.43 -1.40 8.00
CA ALA A 74 13.40 -2.41 9.06
C ALA A 74 14.72 -3.19 9.17
N PHE A 75 15.39 -3.48 8.05
CA PHE A 75 16.69 -4.12 8.04
C PHE A 75 17.79 -3.22 8.62
N GLU A 76 17.81 -1.94 8.21
CA GLU A 76 18.78 -0.96 8.71
C GLU A 76 18.65 -0.74 10.22
N ASN A 77 17.41 -0.63 10.73
CA ASN A 77 17.15 -0.51 12.17
C ASN A 77 17.70 -1.70 12.95
N ARG A 78 17.39 -2.93 12.52
CA ARG A 78 17.91 -4.15 13.18
C ARG A 78 19.43 -4.23 13.15
N ARG A 79 20.07 -3.85 12.03
CA ARG A 79 21.52 -3.81 11.91
C ARG A 79 22.13 -2.81 12.90
N ASN A 80 21.54 -1.63 13.03
CA ASN A 80 22.02 -0.60 13.95
C ASN A 80 21.89 -1.04 15.42
N GLU A 81 20.79 -1.71 15.79
CA GLU A 81 20.62 -2.30 17.12
C GLU A 81 21.70 -3.36 17.42
N TYR A 82 21.99 -4.23 16.45
CA TYR A 82 23.06 -5.24 16.58
C TYR A 82 24.45 -4.61 16.77
N LEU A 83 24.78 -3.55 16.02
CA LEU A 83 26.06 -2.86 16.17
C LEU A 83 26.17 -2.16 17.54
N LYS A 84 25.06 -1.57 18.01
CA LYS A 84 24.99 -0.91 19.32
C LYS A 84 25.18 -1.91 20.47
N SER A 85 24.56 -3.10 20.38
CA SER A 85 24.73 -4.14 21.40
C SER A 85 26.16 -4.64 21.44
N LYS A 86 26.79 -4.92 20.28
CA LYS A 86 28.19 -5.36 20.18
C LYS A 86 29.17 -4.34 20.76
N LYS A 87 28.99 -3.04 20.49
CA LYS A 87 29.82 -1.96 21.07
C LYS A 87 29.70 -1.89 22.59
N THR A 88 28.50 -2.12 23.11
CA THR A 88 28.23 -2.12 24.56
C THR A 88 28.87 -3.33 25.25
N THR A 89 28.79 -4.52 24.65
CA THR A 89 29.45 -5.73 25.16
C THR A 89 30.97 -5.57 25.17
N ASN A 90 31.54 -5.03 24.09
CA ASN A 90 32.97 -4.74 24.05
C ASN A 90 33.37 -3.75 25.15
N LYS A 91 32.65 -2.63 25.31
CA LYS A 91 32.92 -1.64 26.36
C LYS A 91 32.84 -2.22 27.78
N LYS A 92 31.90 -3.14 28.05
CA LYS A 92 31.82 -3.86 29.32
C LYS A 92 33.04 -4.76 29.55
N ASN A 93 33.48 -5.51 28.53
CA ASN A 93 34.65 -6.39 28.66
C ASN A 93 35.94 -5.61 29.01
N TYR A 94 36.14 -4.40 28.48
CA TYR A 94 37.27 -3.56 28.88
C TYR A 94 37.14 -2.96 30.30
N LEU A 95 35.93 -2.89 30.86
CA LEU A 95 35.68 -2.38 32.20
C LEU A 95 35.93 -3.43 33.30
N TYR A 96 35.82 -4.72 32.97
CA TYR A 96 36.09 -5.84 33.90
C TYR A 96 37.54 -6.38 33.81
N LEU A 97 38.36 -5.82 32.91
CA LEU A 97 39.77 -6.20 32.69
C LEU A 97 40.75 -5.17 33.26
N LYS A 98 40.29 -4.25 34.12
CA LYS A 98 41.09 -3.19 34.73
C LYS A 98 40.95 -3.25 36.25
#